data_AF-X5A3A2-F1
#
_entry.id   AF-X5A3A2-F1
#
_cell.length_a   1.000
_cell.length_b   1.000
_cell.length_c   1.000
_cell.angle_alpha   90.00
_cell.angle_beta   90.00
_cell.angle_gamma   90.00
#
_symmetry.space_group_name_H-M   'P 1'
#
loop_
_entity.id
_entity.type
_entity.pdbx_description
1 polymer ?
#
loop_
_entity_poly.entity_id
_entity_poly.type
_entity_poly.pdbx_seq_one_letter_code
_entity_poly.pdbx_strand_id
1 'polypeptide(L)'
;MITKIILLLIGLVIVTGCAAHGNQQIHVRTPTDQELERFLSIEGVKALAVKKYKDHAIILGDSSVYTLSITADNQFQYVGSSWSGGPDRIDITAVTQETPFIGVFIHRNDVLEHGNKMKITFADGISVEEIMHNEKAYIVDHPLGKLTNSSEAIVEIFNDKGEMIYSSDANNH
;
A
#
# COMPACT_ATOMS: atom_id res chain seq x y z
N MET A 1 46.32 55.92 39.03
CA MET A 1 47.03 55.70 37.75
C MET A 1 46.48 54.45 37.07
N ILE A 2 45.93 54.67 35.87
CA ILE A 2 45.81 53.75 34.72
C ILE A 2 45.00 52.46 34.92
N THR A 3 43.69 52.65 34.79
CA THR A 3 42.70 51.84 34.07
C THR A 3 43.30 50.84 33.04
N LYS A 4 42.91 49.56 33.10
CA LYS A 4 43.06 48.62 31.97
C LYS A 4 41.82 47.73 31.79
N ILE A 5 41.07 48.09 30.75
CA ILE A 5 40.59 47.26 29.63
C ILE A 5 39.65 46.09 29.96
N ILE A 6 38.39 46.31 29.54
CA ILE A 6 37.33 45.35 29.26
C ILE A 6 37.83 44.30 28.25
N LEU A 7 37.54 43.02 28.50
CA LEU A 7 37.49 42.00 27.45
C LEU A 7 36.29 41.08 27.66
N LEU A 8 35.33 41.28 26.76
CA LEU A 8 34.16 40.48 26.47
C LEU A 8 34.60 39.11 25.94
N LEU A 9 34.15 38.01 26.55
CA LEU A 9 34.25 36.65 25.98
C LEU A 9 32.92 35.94 26.29
N ILE A 10 31.97 36.06 25.36
CA ILE A 10 31.66 35.10 24.29
C ILE A 10 30.93 33.89 24.88
N GLY A 11 29.66 33.80 24.48
CA GLY A 11 28.67 32.87 24.99
C GLY A 11 29.10 31.42 24.88
N LEU A 12 28.77 30.69 25.96
CA LEU A 12 28.74 29.25 25.99
C LEU A 12 27.66 28.78 24.99
N VAL A 13 28.05 28.59 23.74
CA VAL A 13 27.22 27.87 22.77
C VAL A 13 27.15 26.44 23.27
N ILE A 14 25.97 26.08 23.78
CA ILE A 14 25.61 24.72 24.14
C ILE A 14 25.67 23.92 22.84
N VAL A 15 26.76 23.21 22.60
CA VAL A 15 26.82 22.19 21.55
C VAL A 15 26.04 20.99 22.08
N THR A 16 24.71 21.07 22.06
CA THR A 16 23.89 19.88 21.91
C THR A 16 24.16 19.36 20.50
N GLY A 17 25.23 18.58 20.37
CA GLY A 17 25.40 17.72 19.21
C GLY A 17 24.26 16.73 19.24
N CYS A 18 23.16 17.05 18.55
CA CYS A 18 22.22 16.05 18.07
C CYS A 18 23.09 15.09 17.27
N ALA A 19 23.37 13.92 17.87
CA ALA A 19 23.98 12.82 17.16
C ALA A 19 23.19 12.69 15.85
N ALA A 20 23.93 12.86 14.75
CA ALA A 20 23.42 12.70 13.42
C ALA A 20 22.59 11.42 13.39
N HIS A 21 21.27 11.55 13.25
CA HIS A 21 20.45 10.51 12.65
C HIS A 21 20.84 10.50 11.17
N GLY A 22 22.09 10.09 10.92
CA GLY A 22 22.61 9.81 9.61
C GLY A 22 21.87 8.59 9.14
N ASN A 23 20.79 8.83 8.40
CA ASN A 23 20.21 8.00 7.35
C ASN A 23 20.88 6.62 7.25
N GLN A 24 20.64 5.74 8.23
CA GLN A 24 20.91 4.33 8.05
C GLN A 24 19.84 3.90 7.07
N GLN A 25 20.25 3.79 5.81
CA GLN A 25 19.43 3.22 4.77
C GLN A 25 19.02 1.83 5.27
N ILE A 26 17.79 1.70 5.77
CA ILE A 26 17.32 0.45 6.36
C ILE A 26 17.27 -0.53 5.20
N HIS A 27 18.25 -1.44 5.15
CA HIS A 27 18.26 -2.50 4.16
C HIS A 27 17.11 -3.45 4.48
N VAL A 28 16.09 -3.41 3.63
CA VAL A 28 14.94 -4.29 3.68
C VAL A 28 14.93 -5.24 2.48
N ARG A 29 14.29 -6.40 2.66
CA ARG A 29 14.07 -7.39 1.60
C ARG A 29 12.65 -7.93 1.66
N THR A 30 12.20 -8.47 0.53
CA THR A 30 10.95 -9.23 0.46
C THR A 30 11.00 -10.47 1.36
N PRO A 31 9.90 -10.79 2.07
CA PRO A 31 9.80 -12.01 2.86
C PRO A 31 9.87 -13.28 2.00
N THR A 32 10.51 -14.31 2.54
CA THR A 32 10.37 -15.69 2.04
C THR A 32 8.94 -16.19 2.26
N ASP A 33 8.55 -17.28 1.59
CA ASP A 33 7.21 -17.87 1.77
C ASP A 33 6.96 -18.29 3.23
N GLN A 34 7.95 -18.90 3.89
CA GLN A 34 7.84 -19.29 5.29
C GLN A 34 7.69 -18.09 6.24
N GLU A 35 8.40 -16.99 5.98
CA GLU A 35 8.28 -15.76 6.77
C GLU A 35 6.91 -15.11 6.58
N LEU A 36 6.39 -15.13 5.35
CA LEU A 36 5.06 -14.65 5.02
C LEU A 36 3.98 -15.48 5.75
N GLU A 37 4.05 -16.81 5.67
CA GLU A 37 3.11 -17.69 6.38
C GLU A 37 3.15 -17.47 7.89
N ARG A 38 4.35 -17.31 8.46
CA ARG A 38 4.52 -16.99 9.89
C ARG A 38 3.84 -15.66 10.24
N PHE A 39 4.03 -14.63 9.42
CA PHE A 39 3.40 -13.33 9.62
C PHE A 39 1.87 -13.44 9.58
N LEU A 40 1.32 -14.07 8.54
CA LEU A 40 -0.12 -14.28 8.37
C LEU A 40 -0.73 -15.03 9.57
N SER A 41 -0.03 -16.04 10.09
CA SER A 41 -0.46 -16.77 11.27
C SER A 41 -0.44 -15.94 12.55
N ILE A 42 0.56 -15.06 12.73
CA ILE A 42 0.67 -14.20 13.92
C ILE A 42 -0.43 -13.13 13.92
N GLU A 43 -0.67 -12.52 12.76
CA GLU A 43 -1.69 -11.47 12.60
C GLU A 43 -3.11 -12.03 12.47
N GLY A 44 -3.27 -13.36 12.34
CA GLY A 44 -4.57 -13.99 12.15
C GLY A 44 -5.22 -13.63 10.81
N VAL A 45 -4.41 -13.37 9.78
CA VAL A 45 -4.87 -12.89 8.47
C VAL A 45 -4.87 -14.04 7.47
N LYS A 46 -6.01 -14.24 6.81
CA LYS A 46 -6.08 -15.07 5.61
C LYS A 46 -5.83 -14.18 4.39
N ALA A 47 -4.71 -14.38 3.71
CA ALA A 47 -4.42 -13.68 2.48
C ALA A 47 -5.37 -14.10 1.35
N LEU A 48 -5.94 -13.12 0.66
CA LEU A 48 -6.71 -13.26 -0.57
C LEU A 48 -5.83 -13.01 -1.81
N ALA A 49 -4.91 -12.04 -1.72
CA ALA A 49 -3.91 -11.79 -2.75
C ALA A 49 -2.58 -11.40 -2.12
N VAL A 50 -1.48 -11.83 -2.75
CA VAL A 50 -0.13 -11.44 -2.37
C VAL A 50 0.66 -11.08 -3.61
N LYS A 51 1.33 -9.93 -3.59
CA LYS A 51 2.25 -9.52 -4.65
C LYS A 51 3.61 -9.18 -4.05
N LYS A 52 4.65 -9.83 -4.55
CA LYS A 52 6.02 -9.67 -4.08
C LYS A 52 6.77 -8.69 -4.98
N TYR A 53 7.44 -7.73 -4.35
CA TYR A 53 8.35 -6.80 -5.00
C TYR A 53 9.78 -7.16 -4.61
N LYS A 54 10.74 -6.26 -4.83
CA LYS A 54 12.15 -6.51 -4.53
C LYS A 54 12.47 -6.43 -3.04
N ASP A 55 11.80 -5.53 -2.34
CA ASP A 55 12.08 -5.13 -0.96
C ASP A 55 10.91 -5.35 0.01
N HIS A 56 9.72 -5.66 -0.49
CA HIS A 56 8.53 -5.92 0.32
C HIS A 56 7.53 -6.82 -0.41
N ALA A 57 6.49 -7.24 0.31
CA ALA A 57 5.29 -7.88 -0.22
C ALA A 57 4.06 -7.06 0.17
N ILE A 58 3.11 -6.95 -0.75
CA ILE A 58 1.77 -6.43 -0.50
C ILE A 58 0.85 -7.62 -0.28
N ILE A 59 0.04 -7.56 0.77
CA ILE A 59 -0.88 -8.61 1.20
C ILE A 59 -2.26 -7.99 1.33
N LEU A 60 -3.24 -8.53 0.60
CA LEU A 60 -4.65 -8.22 0.77
C LEU A 60 -5.31 -9.37 1.53
N GLY A 61 -5.86 -9.10 2.71
CA GLY A 61 -6.72 -10.01 3.48
C GLY A 61 -8.20 -9.65 3.33
N ASP A 62 -9.11 -10.45 3.88
CA ASP A 62 -10.57 -10.27 3.67
C ASP A 62 -11.13 -8.88 4.05
N SER A 63 -10.45 -8.13 4.94
CA SER A 63 -10.73 -6.72 5.20
C SER A 63 -9.49 -5.99 5.71
N SER A 64 -8.34 -6.32 5.13
CA SER A 64 -7.06 -5.76 5.55
C SER A 64 -6.06 -5.65 4.41
N VAL A 65 -5.13 -4.72 4.55
CA VAL A 65 -3.99 -4.54 3.66
C VAL A 65 -2.72 -4.42 4.50
N TYR A 66 -1.65 -5.08 4.07
CA TYR A 66 -0.34 -4.97 4.68
C TYR A 66 0.74 -4.79 3.61
N THR A 67 1.68 -3.90 3.89
CA THR A 67 3.00 -3.87 3.26
C THR A 67 3.98 -4.49 4.25
N LEU A 68 4.58 -5.62 3.89
CA LEU A 68 5.47 -6.39 4.75
C LEU A 68 6.87 -6.49 4.12
N SER A 69 7.89 -6.12 4.90
CA SER A 69 9.28 -6.32 4.57
C SER A 69 10.04 -6.99 5.72
N ILE A 70 11.23 -7.50 5.40
CA ILE A 70 12.16 -8.06 6.39
C ILE A 70 13.37 -7.15 6.49
N THR A 71 13.67 -6.70 7.70
CA THR A 71 14.83 -5.88 8.02
C THR A 71 16.12 -6.69 7.99
N ALA A 72 17.27 -6.00 7.98
CA ALA A 72 18.59 -6.63 7.99
C ALA A 72 18.84 -7.56 9.19
N ASP A 73 18.16 -7.34 10.32
CA ASP A 73 18.18 -8.18 11.53
C ASP A 73 17.09 -9.28 11.54
N ASN A 74 16.51 -9.58 10.37
CA ASN A 74 15.48 -10.59 10.15
C ASN A 74 14.20 -10.39 10.98
N GLN A 75 13.83 -9.14 11.25
CA GLN A 75 12.57 -8.80 11.90
C GLN A 75 11.51 -8.40 10.86
N PHE A 76 10.25 -8.56 11.23
CA PHE A 76 9.15 -8.03 10.43
C PHE A 76 9.10 -6.51 10.58
N GLN A 77 9.07 -5.82 9.45
CA GLN A 77 8.70 -4.41 9.36
C GLN A 77 7.45 -4.34 8.51
N TYR A 78 6.37 -3.78 9.04
CA TYR A 78 5.12 -3.69 8.29
C TYR A 78 4.30 -2.45 8.64
N VAL A 79 3.51 -2.03 7.67
CA VAL A 79 2.43 -1.07 7.82
C VAL A 79 1.17 -1.75 7.30
N GLY A 80 0.08 -1.64 8.04
CA GLY A 80 -1.18 -2.21 7.61
C GLY A 80 -2.38 -1.46 8.16
N SER A 81 -3.50 -1.69 7.50
CA SER A 81 -4.81 -1.15 7.87
C SER A 81 -5.83 -2.27 7.78
N SER A 82 -6.78 -2.26 8.71
CA SER A 82 -7.94 -3.15 8.69
C SER A 82 -9.21 -2.32 8.85
N TRP A 83 -10.27 -2.75 8.20
CA TRP A 83 -11.59 -2.12 8.32
C TRP A 83 -12.66 -3.16 8.55
N SER A 84 -13.84 -2.69 8.93
CA SER A 84 -15.02 -3.54 9.00
C SER A 84 -15.83 -3.44 7.71
N GLY A 85 -16.56 -4.50 7.39
CA GLY A 85 -17.94 -4.29 7.00
C GLY A 85 -18.61 -5.40 6.22
N GLY A 86 -19.44 -5.00 5.26
CA GLY A 86 -20.60 -5.79 4.84
C GLY A 86 -20.30 -6.89 3.81
N PRO A 87 -21.07 -7.99 3.81
CA PRO A 87 -20.83 -9.17 2.97
C PRO A 87 -21.20 -9.02 1.49
N ASP A 88 -21.47 -7.81 0.98
CA ASP A 88 -21.96 -7.62 -0.39
C ASP A 88 -21.51 -6.27 -0.96
N ARG A 89 -20.20 -6.11 -1.14
CA ARG A 89 -19.60 -4.88 -1.66
C ARG A 89 -18.32 -5.15 -2.43
N ILE A 90 -17.83 -4.11 -3.08
CA ILE A 90 -16.48 -4.06 -3.61
C ILE A 90 -15.75 -2.95 -2.84
N ASP A 91 -14.68 -3.32 -2.15
CA ASP A 91 -13.83 -2.37 -1.45
C ASP A 91 -12.62 -2.02 -2.32
N ILE A 92 -12.22 -0.75 -2.31
CA ILE A 92 -11.08 -0.24 -3.06
C ILE A 92 -10.15 0.48 -2.09
N THR A 93 -8.89 0.08 -2.06
CA THR A 93 -7.85 0.70 -1.25
C THR A 93 -6.66 1.12 -2.10
N ALA A 94 -5.89 2.09 -1.62
CA ALA A 94 -4.64 2.51 -2.24
C ALA A 94 -3.55 2.58 -1.18
N VAL A 95 -2.35 2.18 -1.58
CA VAL A 95 -1.13 2.58 -0.87
C VAL A 95 -0.36 3.50 -1.80
N THR A 96 0.04 4.65 -1.26
CA THR A 96 0.74 5.72 -1.99
C THR A 96 2.25 5.61 -1.90
N GLN A 97 2.78 4.91 -0.89
CA GLN A 97 4.19 4.92 -0.56
C GLN A 97 4.93 3.73 -1.20
N GLU A 98 6.18 3.98 -1.61
CA GLU A 98 7.13 3.04 -2.21
C GLU A 98 6.70 2.43 -3.54
N THR A 99 5.65 1.60 -3.55
CA THR A 99 5.05 1.00 -4.75
C THR A 99 3.57 1.31 -4.80
N PRO A 100 3.17 2.36 -5.55
CA PRO A 100 1.79 2.80 -5.59
C PRO A 100 0.90 1.74 -6.26
N PHE A 101 -0.18 1.31 -5.60
CA PHE A 101 -1.10 0.30 -6.12
C PHE A 101 -2.55 0.57 -5.71
N ILE A 102 -3.47 -0.05 -6.44
CA ILE A 102 -4.88 -0.19 -6.05
C ILE A 102 -5.13 -1.65 -5.65
N GLY A 103 -5.64 -1.83 -4.44
CA GLY A 103 -6.19 -3.10 -3.98
C GLY A 103 -7.70 -3.12 -4.19
N VAL A 104 -8.21 -4.12 -4.89
CA VAL A 104 -9.65 -4.32 -5.10
C VAL A 104 -10.07 -5.59 -4.39
N PHE A 105 -11.11 -5.52 -3.56
CA PHE A 105 -11.71 -6.65 -2.86
C PHE A 105 -13.13 -6.85 -3.38
N ILE A 106 -13.48 -8.07 -3.76
CA ILE A 106 -14.77 -8.40 -4.38
C ILE A 106 -15.49 -9.38 -3.48
N HIS A 107 -16.50 -8.89 -2.75
CA HIS A 107 -17.39 -9.71 -1.93
C HIS A 107 -18.72 -10.01 -2.64
N ARG A 108 -19.05 -9.24 -3.70
CA ARG A 108 -20.25 -9.42 -4.53
C ARG A 108 -20.15 -10.69 -5.37
N ASN A 109 -21.03 -11.67 -5.10
CA ASN A 109 -21.03 -12.95 -5.80
C ASN A 109 -21.34 -12.81 -7.30
N ASP A 110 -22.26 -11.91 -7.67
CA ASP A 110 -22.60 -11.69 -9.08
C ASP A 110 -21.41 -11.17 -9.89
N VAL A 111 -20.57 -10.33 -9.27
CA VAL A 111 -19.34 -9.82 -9.89
C VAL A 111 -18.25 -10.91 -9.94
N LEU A 112 -18.14 -11.75 -8.91
CA LEU A 112 -17.21 -12.89 -8.93
C LEU A 112 -17.57 -13.90 -10.03
N GLU A 113 -18.85 -14.25 -10.14
CA GLU A 113 -19.34 -15.27 -11.07
C GLU A 113 -19.34 -14.82 -12.53
N HIS A 114 -19.56 -13.52 -12.79
CA HIS A 114 -19.72 -12.99 -14.15
C HIS A 114 -18.59 -12.06 -14.60
N GLY A 115 -17.76 -11.57 -13.68
CA GLY A 115 -16.64 -10.68 -13.99
C GLY A 115 -15.54 -11.41 -14.75
N ASN A 116 -15.17 -10.85 -15.89
CA ASN A 116 -14.14 -11.40 -16.78
C ASN A 116 -12.97 -10.42 -16.97
N LYS A 117 -13.23 -9.11 -16.91
CA LYS A 117 -12.20 -8.08 -17.06
C LYS A 117 -12.46 -6.94 -16.09
N MET A 118 -11.40 -6.46 -15.45
CA MET A 118 -11.40 -5.26 -14.64
C MET A 118 -10.57 -4.19 -15.33
N LYS A 119 -11.08 -2.96 -15.39
CA LYS A 119 -10.36 -1.77 -15.82
C LYS A 119 -10.27 -0.81 -14.66
N ILE A 120 -9.05 -0.39 -14.34
CA ILE A 120 -8.79 0.60 -13.31
C ILE A 120 -8.25 1.84 -13.98
N THR A 121 -8.97 2.96 -13.85
CA THR A 121 -8.53 4.26 -14.34
C THR A 121 -8.08 5.11 -13.16
N PHE A 122 -6.81 5.50 -13.16
CA PHE A 122 -6.21 6.33 -12.12
C PHE A 122 -6.56 7.81 -12.32
N ALA A 123 -6.34 8.62 -11.28
CA ALA A 123 -6.60 10.06 -11.29
C ALA A 123 -5.89 10.83 -12.42
N ASP A 124 -4.73 10.34 -12.85
CA ASP A 124 -3.95 10.93 -13.94
C ASP A 124 -4.41 10.48 -15.35
N GLY A 125 -5.51 9.71 -15.42
CA GLY A 125 -6.12 9.22 -16.65
C GLY A 125 -5.49 7.96 -17.22
N ILE A 126 -4.43 7.43 -16.61
CA ILE A 126 -3.88 6.14 -17.02
C ILE A 126 -4.90 5.04 -16.68
N SER A 127 -5.08 4.09 -17.59
CA SER A 127 -5.86 2.89 -17.34
C SER A 127 -5.00 1.64 -17.39
N VAL A 128 -5.26 0.72 -16.48
CA VAL A 128 -4.72 -0.65 -16.50
C VAL A 128 -5.91 -1.60 -16.60
N GLU A 129 -5.77 -2.62 -17.46
CA GLU A 129 -6.75 -3.69 -17.58
C GLU A 129 -6.17 -4.98 -17.00
N GLU A 130 -7.00 -5.70 -16.26
CA GLU A 130 -6.69 -7.01 -15.70
C GLU A 130 -7.75 -8.03 -16.07
N ILE A 131 -7.30 -9.23 -16.44
CA ILE A 131 -8.20 -10.37 -16.64
C ILE A 131 -8.57 -10.93 -15.27
N MET A 132 -9.87 -11.12 -15.04
CA MET A 132 -10.36 -11.67 -13.79
C MET A 132 -10.38 -13.19 -13.84
N HIS A 133 -9.95 -13.82 -12.74
CA HIS A 133 -9.88 -15.28 -12.60
C HIS A 133 -10.76 -15.79 -11.45
N ASN A 134 -11.90 -15.13 -11.20
CA ASN A 134 -12.80 -15.41 -10.08
C ASN A 134 -12.10 -15.31 -8.70
N GLU A 135 -11.03 -14.52 -8.62
CA GLU A 135 -10.33 -14.22 -7.37
C GLU A 135 -11.07 -13.14 -6.58
N LYS A 136 -11.01 -13.22 -5.25
CA LYS A 136 -11.67 -12.27 -4.36
C LYS A 136 -10.90 -10.97 -4.17
N ALA A 137 -9.62 -10.92 -4.54
CA ALA A 137 -8.81 -9.73 -4.41
C ALA A 137 -7.79 -9.60 -5.54
N TYR A 138 -7.49 -8.36 -5.92
CA TYR A 138 -6.53 -8.02 -6.96
C TYR A 138 -5.62 -6.88 -6.49
N ILE A 139 -4.32 -6.97 -6.79
CA ILE A 139 -3.33 -5.91 -6.57
C ILE A 139 -2.88 -5.40 -7.94
N VAL A 140 -3.30 -4.18 -8.28
CA VAL A 140 -3.00 -3.56 -9.57
C VAL A 140 -2.04 -2.40 -9.37
N ASP A 141 -0.86 -2.49 -10.00
CA ASP A 141 0.16 -1.46 -9.87
C ASP A 141 -0.28 -0.19 -10.62
N HIS A 142 -0.10 0.96 -9.97
CA HIS A 142 -0.05 2.21 -10.70
C HIS A 142 1.37 2.36 -11.26
N PRO A 143 1.56 2.70 -12.55
CA PRO A 143 2.87 2.99 -13.11
C PRO A 143 3.81 3.80 -12.21
N LEU A 144 5.08 3.39 -12.17
CA LEU A 144 6.10 3.90 -11.25
C LEU A 144 6.26 5.43 -11.33
N GLY A 145 6.47 6.06 -10.17
CA GLY A 145 6.70 7.50 -10.04
C GLY A 145 5.43 8.35 -9.97
N LYS A 146 4.26 7.73 -9.78
CA LYS A 146 2.96 8.41 -9.66
C LYS A 146 2.39 8.31 -8.25
N LEU A 147 1.56 9.27 -7.86
CA LEU A 147 0.76 9.18 -6.63
C LEU A 147 -0.53 8.43 -6.94
N THR A 148 -0.93 7.50 -6.07
CA THR A 148 -2.19 6.76 -6.21
C THR A 148 -3.20 7.21 -5.17
N ASN A 149 -4.35 7.70 -5.60
CA ASN A 149 -5.45 8.01 -4.68
C ASN A 149 -6.62 7.06 -4.96
N SER A 150 -7.01 6.23 -3.98
CA SER A 150 -8.14 5.31 -4.14
C SER A 150 -9.47 6.03 -4.32
N SER A 151 -9.65 7.23 -3.76
CA SER A 151 -10.92 7.98 -3.90
C SER A 151 -11.10 8.58 -5.29
N GLU A 152 -10.05 8.65 -6.09
CA GLU A 152 -10.05 9.19 -7.45
C GLU A 152 -9.87 8.11 -8.51
N ALA A 153 -9.54 6.88 -8.09
CA ALA A 153 -9.46 5.74 -8.98
C ALA A 153 -10.87 5.21 -9.29
N ILE A 154 -11.14 4.98 -10.58
CA ILE A 154 -12.39 4.37 -11.04
C ILE A 154 -12.11 2.91 -11.38
N VAL A 155 -12.84 2.01 -10.74
CA VAL A 155 -12.82 0.57 -11.00
C VAL A 155 -14.09 0.20 -11.76
N GLU A 156 -13.92 -0.32 -12.96
CA GLU A 156 -14.99 -0.81 -13.83
C GLU A 156 -14.79 -2.31 -14.05
N ILE A 157 -15.84 -3.10 -13.92
CA ILE A 157 -15.79 -4.56 -14.17
C ILE A 157 -16.77 -4.92 -15.27
N PHE A 158 -16.32 -5.77 -16.18
CA PHE A 158 -17.03 -6.20 -17.38
C PHE A 158 -17.17 -7.72 -17.41
N ASN A 159 -18.30 -8.19 -17.95
CA ASN A 159 -18.52 -9.61 -18.20
C ASN A 159 -17.86 -10.09 -19.51
N ASP A 160 -18.05 -11.36 -19.85
CA ASP A 160 -17.54 -12.01 -21.06
C ASP A 160 -18.07 -11.41 -22.37
N LYS A 161 -19.25 -10.77 -22.35
CA LYS A 161 -19.83 -10.03 -23.47
C LYS A 161 -19.31 -8.60 -23.60
N GLY A 162 -18.49 -8.15 -22.65
CA GLY A 162 -18.00 -6.78 -22.59
C GLY A 162 -19.02 -5.78 -22.00
N GLU A 163 -20.08 -6.25 -21.36
CA GLU A 163 -21.05 -5.41 -20.65
C GLU A 163 -20.50 -5.04 -19.27
N MET A 164 -20.62 -3.76 -18.89
CA MET A 164 -20.21 -3.30 -17.56
C MET A 164 -21.22 -3.78 -16.51
N ILE A 165 -20.74 -4.51 -15.51
CA ILE A 165 -21.54 -5.07 -14.40
C ILE A 165 -21.28 -4.36 -13.07
N TYR A 166 -20.23 -3.54 -13.00
CA TYR A 166 -19.92 -2.70 -11.85
C TYR A 166 -19.10 -1.47 -12.26
N SER A 167 -19.34 -0.35 -11.57
CA SER A 167 -18.50 0.85 -11.59
C SER A 167 -18.44 1.43 -10.18
N SER A 168 -17.25 1.90 -9.77
CA SER A 168 -17.08 2.65 -8.53
C SER A 168 -17.34 4.16 -8.67
N ASP A 169 -17.59 4.65 -9.89
CA ASP A 169 -17.94 6.06 -10.11
C ASP A 169 -19.39 6.32 -9.65
N ALA A 170 -19.52 7.10 -8.58
CA ALA A 170 -20.80 7.46 -7.99
C ALA A 170 -21.68 8.35 -8.90
N ASN A 171 -21.16 8.85 -10.03
CA ASN A 171 -21.88 9.74 -10.94
C ASN A 171 -22.63 9.01 -12.08
N ASN A 172 -22.57 7.67 -12.17
CA ASN A 172 -23.21 6.88 -13.24
C ASN A 172 -24.56 6.24 -12.83
N HIS A 173 -25.31 6.85 -11.90
CA HIS A 173 -26.67 6.43 -11.54
C HIS A 173 -27.75 7.27 -12.24
#